data_AF-A0A2X2SLG9-F1
#
_entry.id   AF-A0A2X2SLG9-F1
#
_cell.length_a   1.000
_cell.length_b   1.000
_cell.length_c   1.000
_cell.angle_alpha   90.00
_cell.angle_beta   90.00
_cell.angle_gamma   90.00
#
_symmetry.space_group_name_H-M   'P 1'
#
loop_
_entity.id
_entity.type
_entity.pdbx_description
1 polymer ?
#
loop_
_entity_poly.entity_id
_entity_poly.type
_entity_poly.pdbx_seq_one_letter_code
_entity_poly.pdbx_strand_id
1 'polypeptide(L)'
;MKKFLKIALPIFVGVFLCWYAYRQFNEEQFVQIKHTFLNADYFYIILAVFLGFLSDLSRAIRWHLLLKPLGYRTAFLHRAMAVFIGYLVNVTIPRSGEVSRALVVSNYDGVPFEKSLGTIISERIIDLLLLFLFTMLAFILQFEVISNFLLSKIPFQKLMWLMGIGGFSFIVFCISFTLPINLFLSR
;
A
#
# COMPACT_ATOMS: atom_id res chain seq x y z
N MET A 1 14.19 25.82 1.01
CA MET A 1 14.19 25.16 -0.32
C MET A 1 13.90 23.65 -0.27
N LYS A 2 14.59 22.82 0.53
CA LYS A 2 14.37 21.34 0.54
C LYS A 2 12.92 20.89 0.86
N LYS A 3 12.18 21.61 1.71
CA LYS A 3 10.76 21.31 2.03
C LYS A 3 9.79 21.63 0.88
N PHE A 4 9.97 22.77 0.21
CA PHE A 4 9.14 23.17 -0.92
C PHE A 4 9.29 22.19 -2.09
N LEU A 5 10.53 21.79 -2.41
CA LEU A 5 10.79 20.84 -3.49
C LEU A 5 10.14 19.47 -3.23
N LYS A 6 10.10 19.01 -1.97
CA LYS A 6 9.44 17.75 -1.57
C LYS A 6 7.91 17.77 -1.75
N ILE A 7 7.29 18.95 -1.80
CA ILE A 7 5.84 19.11 -1.97
C ILE A 7 5.51 19.46 -3.42
N ALA A 8 6.23 20.42 -4.00
CA ALA A 8 6.00 20.90 -5.36
C ALA A 8 6.27 19.82 -6.42
N LEU A 9 7.29 18.98 -6.22
CA LEU A 9 7.68 17.97 -7.19
C LEU A 9 6.63 16.85 -7.35
N PRO A 10 6.11 16.21 -6.29
CA PRO A 10 5.02 15.24 -6.43
C PRO A 10 3.75 15.84 -7.05
N ILE A 11 3.39 17.07 -6.69
CA ILE A 11 2.23 17.75 -7.25
C ILE A 11 2.44 18.02 -8.74
N PHE A 12 3.60 18.55 -9.13
CA PHE A 12 3.94 18.79 -10.53
C PHE A 12 3.91 17.50 -11.35
N VAL A 13 4.53 16.43 -10.84
CA VAL A 13 4.52 15.12 -11.50
C VAL A 13 3.08 14.59 -11.62
N GLY A 14 2.27 14.70 -10.57
CA GLY A 14 0.87 14.29 -10.59
C GLY A 14 0.06 15.05 -11.65
N VAL A 15 0.17 16.38 -11.68
CA VAL A 15 -0.52 17.23 -12.67
C VAL A 15 -0.04 16.92 -14.09
N PHE A 16 1.27 16.78 -14.28
CA PHE A 16 1.87 16.43 -15.57
C PHE A 16 1.38 15.08 -16.09
N LEU A 17 1.37 14.05 -15.24
CA LEU A 17 0.89 12.71 -15.61
C LEU A 17 -0.60 12.72 -15.92
N CYS A 18 -1.42 13.44 -15.13
CA CYS A 18 -2.84 13.60 -15.42
C CYS A 18 -3.06 14.29 -16.77
N TRP A 19 -2.37 15.40 -17.03
CA TRP A 19 -2.46 16.11 -18.31
C TRP A 19 -2.03 15.23 -19.49
N TYR A 20 -0.94 14.49 -19.33
CA TYR A 20 -0.44 13.56 -20.36
C TYR A 20 -1.46 12.44 -20.63
N ALA A 21 -2.02 11.84 -19.59
CA ALA A 21 -3.05 10.81 -19.71
C ALA A 21 -4.31 11.36 -20.42
N TYR A 22 -4.77 12.56 -20.04
CA TYR A 22 -5.93 13.21 -20.67
C TYR A 22 -5.72 13.48 -22.15
N ARG A 23 -4.51 13.89 -22.56
CA ARG A 23 -4.17 14.12 -23.97
C ARG A 23 -4.18 12.86 -24.82
N GLN A 24 -4.15 11.69 -24.20
CA GLN A 24 -4.14 10.40 -24.88
C GLN A 24 -5.55 9.95 -25.29
N PHE A 25 -6.60 10.62 -24.79
CA PHE A 25 -7.99 10.30 -25.10
C PHE A 25 -8.54 11.13 -26.28
N ASN A 26 -9.22 10.46 -27.21
CA ASN A 26 -10.01 11.09 -28.27
C ASN A 26 -11.45 11.38 -27.81
N GLU A 27 -12.16 12.29 -28.49
CA GLU A 27 -13.56 12.62 -28.15
C GLU A 27 -14.49 11.39 -28.13
N GLU A 28 -14.29 10.44 -29.05
CA GLU A 28 -15.04 9.18 -29.08
C GLU A 28 -14.83 8.33 -27.82
N GLN A 29 -13.63 8.33 -27.25
CA GLN A 29 -13.33 7.58 -26.03
C GLN A 29 -13.99 8.22 -24.80
N PHE A 30 -14.10 9.55 -24.77
CA PHE A 30 -14.87 10.23 -23.71
C PHE A 30 -16.36 9.87 -23.76
N VAL A 31 -16.93 9.76 -24.97
CA VAL A 31 -18.32 9.30 -25.15
C VAL A 31 -18.47 7.85 -24.68
N GLN A 32 -17.53 6.97 -25.02
CA GLN A 32 -17.54 5.58 -24.55
C GLN A 32 -17.41 5.46 -23.03
N ILE A 33 -16.55 6.25 -22.39
CA ILE A 33 -16.43 6.29 -20.93
C ILE A 33 -17.78 6.67 -20.31
N LYS A 34 -18.41 7.74 -20.79
CA LYS A 34 -19.72 8.20 -20.30
C LYS A 34 -20.79 7.12 -20.48
N HIS A 35 -20.83 6.49 -21.66
CA HIS A 35 -21.77 5.39 -21.93
C HIS A 35 -21.51 4.19 -21.00
N THR A 36 -20.25 3.85 -20.73
CA THR A 36 -19.87 2.76 -19.83
C THR A 36 -20.30 3.04 -18.40
N PHE A 37 -20.13 4.27 -17.91
CA PHE A 37 -20.59 4.65 -16.56
C PHE A 37 -22.11 4.55 -16.39
N LEU A 38 -22.90 4.82 -17.44
CA LEU A 38 -24.36 4.78 -17.39
C LEU A 38 -24.93 3.36 -17.52
N ASN A 39 -24.26 2.51 -18.31
CA ASN A 39 -24.72 1.15 -18.60
C ASN A 39 -23.97 0.07 -17.82
N ALA A 40 -23.04 0.45 -16.94
CA ALA A 40 -22.33 -0.49 -16.10
C ALA A 40 -23.32 -1.24 -15.19
N ASP A 41 -23.06 -2.52 -14.99
CA ASP A 41 -23.82 -3.30 -14.02
C ASP A 41 -23.39 -2.92 -12.60
N TYR A 42 -24.24 -2.10 -11.96
CA TYR A 42 -24.04 -1.62 -10.60
C TYR A 42 -24.06 -2.75 -9.56
N PHE A 43 -24.55 -3.94 -9.88
CA PHE A 43 -24.48 -5.10 -8.99
C PHE A 43 -23.04 -5.41 -8.59
N TYR A 44 -22.11 -5.41 -9.55
CA TYR A 44 -20.69 -5.66 -9.26
C TYR A 44 -20.05 -4.56 -8.42
N ILE A 45 -20.48 -3.31 -8.58
CA ILE A 45 -20.01 -2.18 -7.78
C ILE A 45 -20.46 -2.35 -6.33
N ILE A 46 -21.75 -2.64 -6.12
CA ILE A 46 -22.31 -2.87 -4.78
C ILE A 46 -21.64 -4.08 -4.13
N LEU A 47 -21.46 -5.17 -4.88
CA LEU A 47 -20.78 -6.36 -4.41
C LEU A 47 -19.32 -6.06 -4.00
N ALA A 48 -18.59 -5.28 -4.79
CA ALA A 48 -17.22 -4.87 -4.47
C ALA A 48 -17.16 -4.02 -3.19
N VAL A 49 -18.08 -3.06 -3.03
CA VAL A 49 -18.19 -2.23 -1.81
C VAL A 49 -18.51 -3.11 -0.61
N PHE A 50 -19.45 -4.04 -0.75
CA PHE A 50 -19.83 -4.97 0.31
C PHE A 50 -18.66 -5.87 0.73
N LEU A 51 -17.94 -6.47 -0.22
CA LEU A 51 -16.76 -7.28 0.06
C LEU A 51 -15.63 -6.45 0.67
N GLY A 52 -15.44 -5.21 0.23
CA GLY A 52 -14.50 -4.27 0.83
C GLY A 52 -14.82 -3.98 2.29
N PHE A 53 -16.09 -3.72 2.60
CA PHE A 53 -16.56 -3.54 3.97
C PHE A 53 -16.31 -4.80 4.83
N LEU A 54 -16.64 -5.99 4.32
CA LEU A 54 -16.35 -7.26 5.01
C LEU A 54 -14.84 -7.46 5.24
N SER A 55 -14.01 -7.06 4.29
CA SER A 55 -12.55 -7.11 4.41
C SER A 55 -12.04 -6.25 5.58
N ASP A 56 -12.60 -5.05 5.76
CA ASP A 56 -12.23 -4.17 6.89
C ASP A 56 -12.72 -4.70 8.24
N LEU A 57 -13.89 -5.34 8.28
CA LEU A 57 -14.34 -6.07 9.48
C LEU A 57 -13.40 -7.24 9.80
N SER A 58 -12.99 -8.01 8.79
CA SER A 58 -12.01 -9.09 8.95
C SER A 58 -10.69 -8.57 9.52
N ARG A 59 -10.22 -7.40 9.07
CA ARG A 59 -9.04 -6.73 9.63
C ARG A 59 -9.23 -6.42 11.11
N ALA A 60 -10.39 -5.90 11.52
CA ALA A 60 -10.69 -5.61 12.93
C ALA A 60 -10.71 -6.89 13.80
N ILE A 61 -11.16 -8.03 13.26
CA ILE A 61 -11.11 -9.34 13.93
C ILE A 61 -9.66 -9.81 14.06
N ARG A 62 -8.89 -9.77 12.98
CA ARG A 62 -7.48 -10.19 12.99
C ARG A 62 -6.66 -9.36 13.98
N TRP A 63 -6.92 -8.07 14.05
CA TRP A 63 -6.24 -7.18 14.99
C TRP A 63 -6.52 -7.54 16.46
N HIS A 64 -7.70 -8.08 16.77
CA HIS A 64 -7.97 -8.65 18.09
C HIS A 64 -6.99 -9.77 18.45
N LEU A 65 -6.66 -10.64 17.49
CA LEU A 65 -5.74 -11.75 17.71
C LEU A 65 -4.32 -11.29 18.04
N LEU A 66 -3.93 -10.08 17.60
CA LEU A 66 -2.65 -9.47 17.94
C LEU A 66 -2.68 -8.78 19.32
N LEU A 67 -3.82 -8.23 19.72
CA LEU A 67 -3.99 -7.54 21.00
C LEU A 67 -4.24 -8.51 22.18
N LYS A 68 -4.90 -9.64 21.92
CA LYS A 68 -5.28 -10.63 22.95
C LYS A 68 -4.08 -11.22 23.72
N PRO A 69 -2.96 -11.61 23.07
CA PRO A 69 -1.76 -12.11 23.78
C PRO A 69 -1.11 -11.07 24.68
N LEU A 70 -1.34 -9.78 24.43
CA LEU A 70 -0.84 -8.68 25.25
C LEU A 70 -1.68 -8.44 26.52
N GLY A 71 -2.73 -9.24 26.73
CA GLY A 71 -3.63 -9.17 27.89
C GLY A 71 -4.80 -8.20 27.72
N TYR A 72 -4.95 -7.55 26.56
CA TYR A 72 -6.00 -6.56 26.33
C TYR A 72 -7.24 -7.19 25.71
N ARG A 73 -8.39 -6.92 26.33
CA ARG A 73 -9.72 -7.26 25.78
C ARG A 73 -10.35 -5.99 25.22
N THR A 74 -10.30 -5.86 23.91
CA THR A 74 -10.91 -4.72 23.20
C THR A 74 -12.29 -5.10 22.67
N ALA A 75 -13.22 -4.15 22.56
CA ALA A 75 -14.53 -4.42 21.95
C ALA A 75 -14.41 -4.51 20.42
N PHE A 76 -15.22 -5.35 19.77
CA PHE A 76 -15.20 -5.45 18.29
C PHE A 76 -15.57 -4.13 17.63
N LEU A 77 -16.59 -3.44 18.14
CA LEU A 77 -17.05 -2.17 17.59
C LEU A 77 -15.96 -1.09 17.65
N HIS A 78 -15.25 -0.98 18.78
CA HIS A 78 -14.15 -0.02 18.93
C HIS A 78 -13.02 -0.29 17.92
N ARG A 79 -12.63 -1.57 17.72
CA ARG A 79 -11.63 -1.95 16.72
C ARG A 79 -12.09 -1.65 15.30
N ALA A 80 -13.35 -1.97 14.96
CA ALA A 80 -13.91 -1.72 13.64
C ALA A 80 -13.98 -0.22 13.34
N MET A 81 -14.50 0.57 14.29
CA MET A 81 -14.54 2.04 14.18
C MET A 81 -13.14 2.63 14.08
N ALA A 82 -12.18 2.14 14.86
CA ALA A 82 -10.79 2.57 14.75
C ALA A 82 -10.27 2.37 13.31
N VAL A 83 -10.48 1.20 12.71
CA VAL A 83 -10.09 0.91 11.32
C VAL A 83 -10.69 1.93 10.35
N PHE A 84 -12.01 2.18 10.41
CA PHE A 84 -12.68 3.15 9.54
C PHE A 84 -12.20 4.60 9.77
N ILE A 85 -12.00 5.01 11.02
CA ILE A 85 -11.40 6.32 11.36
C ILE A 85 -10.00 6.43 10.79
N GLY A 86 -9.21 5.35 10.83
CA GLY A 86 -7.90 5.28 10.19
C GLY A 86 -7.95 5.61 8.70
N TYR A 87 -8.89 5.00 7.98
CA TYR A 87 -9.08 5.29 6.56
C TYR A 87 -9.55 6.72 6.31
N LEU A 88 -10.50 7.22 7.10
CA LEU A 88 -10.99 8.59 6.99
C LEU A 88 -9.86 9.61 7.21
N VAL A 89 -9.05 9.40 8.25
CA VAL A 89 -7.90 10.26 8.55
C VAL A 89 -6.84 10.16 7.45
N ASN A 90 -6.64 9.01 6.82
CA ASN A 90 -5.69 8.89 5.70
C ASN A 90 -6.11 9.69 4.47
N VAL A 91 -7.41 9.95 4.27
CA VAL A 91 -7.90 10.82 3.20
C VAL A 91 -7.58 12.29 3.48
N THR A 92 -7.67 12.72 4.74
CA THR A 92 -7.44 14.12 5.14
C THR A 92 -5.96 14.43 5.37
N ILE A 93 -5.25 13.56 6.10
CA ILE A 93 -3.84 13.68 6.45
C ILE A 93 -3.14 12.40 6.02
N PRO A 94 -2.33 12.45 4.95
CA PRO A 94 -1.62 11.26 4.46
C PRO A 94 -0.77 10.63 5.57
N ARG A 95 -0.86 9.29 5.69
CA ARG A 95 -0.05 8.45 6.61
C ARG A 95 -0.31 8.67 8.10
N SER A 96 -1.43 9.29 8.47
CA SER A 96 -1.82 9.48 9.88
C SER A 96 -2.89 8.49 10.37
N GLY A 97 -3.42 7.66 9.47
CA GLY A 97 -4.47 6.68 9.77
C GLY A 97 -4.04 5.56 10.71
N GLU A 98 -2.78 5.12 10.67
CA GLU A 98 -2.29 4.11 11.62
C GLU A 98 -2.19 4.68 13.04
N VAL A 99 -1.77 5.94 13.16
CA VAL A 99 -1.68 6.63 14.45
C VAL A 99 -3.07 6.85 15.04
N SER A 100 -4.03 7.29 14.22
CA SER A 100 -5.41 7.51 14.70
C SER A 100 -6.07 6.21 15.18
N ARG A 101 -5.84 5.07 14.50
CA ARG A 101 -6.29 3.76 14.95
C ARG A 101 -5.78 3.41 16.35
N ALA A 102 -4.48 3.58 16.59
CA ALA A 102 -3.88 3.30 17.87
C ALA A 102 -4.41 4.25 18.97
N LEU A 103 -4.63 5.52 18.64
CA LEU A 103 -5.23 6.48 19.56
C LEU A 103 -6.65 6.11 19.96
N VAL A 104 -7.51 5.72 19.01
CA VAL A 104 -8.91 5.33 19.32
C VAL A 104 -8.93 4.16 20.29
N VAL A 105 -8.21 3.07 20.01
CA VAL A 105 -8.19 1.90 20.90
C VAL A 105 -7.53 2.22 22.25
N SER A 106 -6.57 3.14 22.27
CA SER A 106 -5.96 3.60 23.53
C SER A 106 -6.94 4.35 24.43
N ASN A 107 -7.76 5.24 23.84
CA ASN A 107 -8.73 6.03 24.59
C ASN A 107 -9.96 5.21 25.04
N TYR A 108 -10.45 4.29 24.21
CA TYR A 108 -11.70 3.56 24.49
C TYR A 108 -11.50 2.22 25.21
N ASP A 109 -10.40 1.50 24.91
CA ASP A 109 -10.15 0.17 25.47
C ASP A 109 -8.94 0.14 26.43
N GLY A 110 -8.32 1.29 26.73
CA GLY A 110 -7.22 1.39 27.70
C GLY A 110 -5.92 0.69 27.28
N VAL A 111 -5.74 0.40 25.99
CA VAL A 111 -4.50 -0.19 25.48
C VAL A 111 -3.42 0.89 25.41
N PRO A 112 -2.21 0.69 25.97
CA PRO A 112 -1.12 1.64 25.80
C PRO A 112 -0.83 1.90 24.33
N PHE A 113 -0.68 3.17 23.97
CA PHE A 113 -0.50 3.60 22.59
C PHE A 113 0.67 2.89 21.91
N GLU A 114 1.84 2.75 22.58
CA GLU A 114 3.00 2.09 21.96
C GLU A 114 2.74 0.61 21.66
N LYS A 115 2.02 -0.09 22.54
CA LYS A 115 1.66 -1.50 22.33
C LYS A 115 0.69 -1.65 21.17
N SER A 116 -0.34 -0.80 21.12
CA SER A 116 -1.29 -0.80 20.01
C SER A 116 -0.60 -0.48 18.68
N LEU A 117 0.21 0.58 18.64
CA LEU A 117 0.98 0.97 17.45
C LEU A 117 1.93 -0.15 16.99
N GLY A 118 2.62 -0.80 17.93
CA GLY A 118 3.48 -1.95 17.67
C GLY A 118 2.76 -3.08 16.94
N THR A 119 1.56 -3.45 17.40
CA THR A 119 0.76 -4.49 16.72
C THR A 119 0.38 -4.11 15.28
N ILE A 120 0.07 -2.84 15.02
CA ILE A 120 -0.27 -2.35 13.68
C ILE A 120 0.97 -2.43 12.77
N ILE A 121 2.15 -2.03 13.26
CA ILE A 121 3.40 -2.11 12.49
C ILE A 121 3.74 -3.57 12.20
N SER A 122 3.62 -4.46 13.18
CA SER A 122 3.84 -5.90 12.99
C SER A 122 2.89 -6.50 11.94
N GLU A 123 1.61 -6.12 11.96
CA GLU A 123 0.63 -6.50 10.92
C GLU A 123 1.13 -6.09 9.53
N ARG A 124 1.66 -4.86 9.36
CA ARG A 124 2.18 -4.38 8.07
C ARG A 124 3.41 -5.13 7.59
N ILE A 125 4.32 -5.47 8.49
CA ILE A 125 5.51 -6.25 8.12
C ILE A 125 5.09 -7.62 7.60
N ILE A 126 4.14 -8.28 8.28
CA ILE A 126 3.61 -9.57 7.85
C ILE A 126 2.88 -9.44 6.51
N ASP A 127 2.03 -8.42 6.34
CA ASP A 127 1.34 -8.15 5.07
C ASP A 127 2.35 -7.94 3.92
N LEU A 128 3.44 -7.20 4.15
CA LEU A 128 4.50 -6.98 3.16
C LEU A 128 5.26 -8.27 2.82
N LEU A 129 5.58 -9.10 3.81
CA LEU A 129 6.23 -10.39 3.58
C LEU A 129 5.34 -11.33 2.77
N LEU A 130 4.04 -11.40 3.09
CA LEU A 130 3.07 -12.20 2.34
C LEU A 130 2.90 -11.67 0.91
N LEU A 131 2.80 -10.35 0.74
CA LEU A 131 2.74 -9.73 -0.58
C LEU A 131 3.98 -10.10 -1.41
N PHE A 132 5.17 -9.99 -0.83
CA PHE A 132 6.42 -10.35 -1.50
C PHE A 132 6.45 -11.84 -1.87
N LEU A 133 6.07 -12.71 -0.94
CA LEU A 133 6.00 -14.16 -1.16
C LEU A 133 5.07 -14.51 -2.32
N PHE A 134 3.82 -14.00 -2.31
CA PHE A 134 2.85 -14.28 -3.37
C PHE A 134 3.26 -13.67 -4.70
N THR A 135 3.90 -12.50 -4.70
CA THR A 135 4.44 -11.89 -5.91
C THR A 135 5.54 -12.75 -6.51
N MET A 136 6.51 -13.20 -5.71
CA MET A 136 7.58 -14.10 -6.17
C MET A 136 7.03 -15.43 -6.68
N LEU A 137 6.04 -16.00 -5.98
CA LEU A 137 5.36 -17.21 -6.43
C LEU A 137 4.70 -17.00 -7.80
N ALA A 138 4.00 -15.88 -8.00
CA ALA A 138 3.39 -15.54 -9.28
C ALA A 138 4.44 -15.39 -10.40
N PHE A 139 5.59 -14.78 -10.13
CA PHE A 139 6.70 -14.67 -11.10
C PHE A 139 7.27 -16.04 -11.49
N ILE A 140 7.43 -16.94 -10.53
CA ILE A 140 7.93 -18.30 -10.80
C ILE A 140 6.91 -19.08 -11.63
N LEU A 141 5.63 -19.05 -11.24
CA LEU A 141 4.57 -19.76 -11.95
C LEU A 141 4.34 -19.22 -13.37
N GLN A 142 4.53 -17.92 -13.58
CA GLN A 142 4.34 -17.26 -14.88
C GLN A 142 5.66 -16.98 -15.61
N PHE A 143 6.75 -17.67 -15.25
CA PHE A 143 8.08 -17.39 -15.79
C PHE A 143 8.14 -17.48 -17.32
N GLU A 144 7.51 -18.49 -17.93
CA GLU A 144 7.48 -18.64 -19.38
C GLU A 144 6.72 -17.51 -20.08
N VAL A 145 5.54 -17.14 -19.57
CA VAL A 145 4.72 -16.05 -20.13
C VAL A 145 5.48 -14.72 -20.04
N ILE A 146 6.09 -14.45 -18.88
CA ILE A 146 6.82 -13.22 -18.64
C ILE A 146 8.09 -13.15 -19.49
N SER A 147 8.87 -14.23 -19.54
CA SER A 147 10.12 -14.28 -20.32
C SER A 147 9.86 -14.15 -21.82
N ASN A 148 8.85 -14.86 -22.36
CA ASN A 148 8.45 -14.74 -23.76
C ASN A 148 7.97 -13.33 -24.11
N PHE A 149 7.15 -12.71 -23.25
CA PHE A 149 6.71 -11.33 -23.44
C PHE A 149 7.89 -10.35 -23.45
N LEU A 150 8.82 -10.47 -22.50
CA LEU A 150 9.98 -9.58 -22.39
C LEU A 150 10.94 -9.73 -23.58
N LEU A 151 11.26 -10.96 -23.99
CA LEU A 151 12.15 -11.22 -25.13
C LEU A 151 11.53 -10.77 -26.46
N SER A 152 10.19 -10.77 -26.58
CA SER A 152 9.50 -10.28 -27.78
C SER A 152 9.56 -8.76 -27.95
N LYS A 153 9.80 -8.01 -26.86
CA LYS A 153 9.79 -6.52 -26.86
C LYS A 153 11.16 -5.91 -26.62
N ILE A 154 12.04 -6.60 -25.90
CA ILE A 154 13.32 -6.07 -25.45
C ILE A 154 14.43 -7.05 -25.85
N PRO A 155 15.48 -6.59 -26.57
CA PRO A 155 16.60 -7.46 -26.91
C PRO A 155 17.31 -7.91 -25.62
N PHE A 156 17.71 -9.19 -25.58
CA PHE A 156 18.31 -9.84 -24.41
C PHE A 156 19.44 -9.03 -23.75
N GLN A 157 20.27 -8.35 -24.57
CA GLN A 157 21.36 -7.50 -24.08
C GLN A 157 20.88 -6.34 -23.20
N LYS A 158 19.78 -5.67 -23.55
CA LYS A 158 19.21 -4.57 -22.75
C LYS A 158 18.58 -5.08 -21.46
N LEU A 159 18.01 -6.28 -21.48
CA LEU A 159 17.44 -6.92 -20.30
C LEU A 159 18.52 -7.21 -19.25
N MET A 160 19.68 -7.73 -19.65
CA MET A 160 20.80 -7.97 -18.73
C MET A 160 21.30 -6.68 -18.08
N TRP A 161 21.43 -5.58 -18.84
CA TRP A 161 21.79 -4.28 -18.29
C TRP A 161 20.76 -3.76 -17.28
N LEU A 162 19.46 -3.90 -17.58
CA LEU A 162 18.38 -3.52 -16.66
C LEU A 162 18.44 -4.31 -15.34
N MET A 163 18.62 -5.63 -15.41
CA MET A 163 18.74 -6.47 -14.21
C MET A 163 20.01 -6.13 -13.41
N GLY A 164 21.14 -5.88 -14.09
CA GLY A 164 22.39 -5.47 -13.46
C GLY A 164 22.29 -4.11 -12.74
N ILE A 165 21.72 -3.10 -13.41
CA ILE A 165 21.51 -1.77 -12.81
C ILE A 165 20.49 -1.85 -11.66
N GLY A 166 19.40 -2.59 -11.85
CA GLY A 166 18.38 -2.80 -10.81
C GLY A 166 18.96 -3.50 -9.57
N GLY A 167 19.72 -4.58 -9.77
CA GLY A 167 20.39 -5.31 -8.69
C GLY A 167 21.42 -4.46 -7.95
N PHE A 168 22.26 -3.72 -8.69
CA PHE A 168 23.22 -2.79 -8.09
C PHE A 168 22.55 -1.68 -7.29
N SER A 169 21.48 -1.08 -7.83
CA SER A 169 20.68 -0.08 -7.12
C SER A 169 20.03 -0.64 -5.84
N PHE A 170 19.57 -1.89 -5.87
CA PHE A 170 18.99 -2.55 -4.70
C PHE A 170 20.04 -2.81 -3.61
N ILE A 171 21.25 -3.26 -3.99
CA ILE A 171 22.36 -3.45 -3.05
C ILE A 171 22.77 -2.13 -2.40
N VAL A 172 22.92 -1.06 -3.19
CA VAL A 172 23.24 0.29 -2.68
C VAL A 172 22.15 0.79 -1.73
N PHE A 173 20.88 0.55 -2.05
CA PHE A 173 19.75 0.87 -1.18
C PHE A 173 19.83 0.12 0.16
N CYS A 174 20.07 -1.19 0.14
CA CYS A 174 20.23 -2.00 1.35
C CYS A 174 21.41 -1.53 2.21
N ILE A 175 22.57 -1.26 1.61
CA ILE A 175 23.76 -0.76 2.32
C ILE A 175 23.49 0.61 2.95
N SER A 176 22.83 1.52 2.22
CA SER A 176 22.44 2.83 2.73
C SER A 176 21.46 2.75 3.91
N PHE A 177 20.69 1.67 4.03
CA PHE A 177 19.77 1.45 5.14
C PHE A 177 20.47 0.85 6.37
N THR A 178 21.52 0.04 6.16
CA THR A 178 22.30 -0.60 7.23
C THR A 178 23.36 0.33 7.86
N LEU A 179 23.99 1.21 7.07
CA LEU A 179 24.97 2.20 7.53
C LEU A 179 24.53 3.05 8.73
N PRO A 180 23.33 3.67 8.74
CA PRO A 180 22.88 4.47 9.88
C PRO A 180 22.59 3.65 11.14
N ILE A 181 22.28 2.35 11.00
CA ILE A 181 22.00 1.45 12.13
C ILE A 181 23.31 1.09 12.87
N ASN A 182 24.37 0.78 12.13
CA ASN A 182 25.67 0.43 12.73
C ASN A 182 26.36 1.63 13.41
N LEU A 183 26.21 2.85 12.87
CA LEU A 183 26.73 4.08 13.49
C LEU A 183 26.01 4.45 14.80
N PHE A 184 24.79 3.96 15.02
CA PHE A 184 24.02 4.20 16.24
C PHE A 184 24.31 3.16 17.34
N LEU A 185 24.81 1.97 16.95
CA LEU A 185 25.20 0.89 17.87
C LEU A 185 26.67 1.00 18.34
N SER A 186 27.47 1.84 17.69
CA SER A 186 28.88 2.09 18.04
C SER A 186 29.10 3.34 18.92
N ARG A 187 28.04 3.90 19.52
CA ARG A 187 28.06 4.98 20.50
C ARG A 187 27.28 4.55 21.73
#